data_AF-A0A950NMD9-F1
#
_entry.id   AF-A0A950NMD9-F1
#
_cell.length_a   1.000
_cell.length_b   1.000
_cell.length_c   1.000
_cell.angle_alpha   90.00
_cell.angle_beta   90.00
_cell.angle_gamma   90.00
#
_symmetry.space_group_name_H-M   'P 1'
#
loop_
_entity.id
_entity.type
_entity.pdbx_description
1 polymer ?
#
loop_
_entity_poly.entity_id
_entity_poly.type
_entity_poly.pdbx_seq_one_letter_code
_entity_poly.pdbx_strand_id
1 'polypeptide(L)' 'MHPERPQRWRYSGDVYKHWPGKTITEYDDHLFCMTTMNHHPLHTDAWYAETQTQFGKNV' A
#
# COMPACT_ATOMS: atom_id res chain seq x y z
N MET A 1 -7.58 -22.44 -7.53
CA MET A 1 -6.39 -23.25 -7.18
C MET A 1 -6.61 -24.64 -7.76
N HIS A 2 -5.63 -25.17 -8.50
CA HIS A 2 -5.73 -26.50 -9.10
C HIS A 2 -5.05 -27.51 -8.14
N PRO A 3 -5.75 -28.53 -7.64
CA PRO A 3 -5.28 -29.36 -6.51
C PRO A 3 -4.08 -30.29 -6.81
N GLU A 4 -3.54 -30.31 -8.03
CA GLU A 4 -2.56 -31.31 -8.50
C GLU A 4 -1.17 -30.72 -8.84
N ARG A 5 -0.84 -29.47 -8.45
CA ARG A 5 0.45 -28.85 -8.80
C ARG A 5 1.44 -28.84 -7.63
N PRO A 6 2.68 -29.35 -7.80
CA PRO A 6 3.70 -29.26 -6.77
C PRO A 6 4.10 -27.78 -6.53
N GLN A 7 4.02 -27.34 -5.26
CA GLN A 7 4.20 -25.94 -4.79
C GLN A 7 5.55 -25.28 -5.12
N ARG A 8 6.47 -25.98 -5.79
CA ARG A 8 7.90 -25.63 -5.89
C ARG A 8 8.21 -24.66 -7.03
N TRP A 9 7.36 -24.56 -8.06
CA TRP A 9 7.64 -23.73 -9.24
C TRP A 9 6.43 -22.86 -9.61
N ARG A 10 6.70 -21.56 -9.85
CA ARG A 10 5.74 -20.66 -10.49
C ARG A 10 5.79 -20.88 -12.00
N TYR A 11 4.64 -20.92 -12.66
CA TYR A 11 4.57 -21.09 -14.12
C TYR A 11 4.23 -19.77 -14.80
N SER A 12 4.74 -19.57 -16.02
CA SER A 12 4.32 -18.45 -16.86
C SER A 12 2.80 -18.49 -17.07
N GLY A 13 2.13 -17.38 -16.74
CA GLY A 13 0.67 -17.26 -16.81
C GLY A 13 -0.08 -17.63 -15.52
N ASP A 14 0.60 -18.02 -14.44
CA ASP A 14 -0.06 -18.18 -13.14
C ASP A 14 -0.64 -16.83 -12.66
N VAL A 15 -1.94 -16.81 -12.36
CA VAL A 15 -2.62 -15.66 -11.76
C VAL A 15 -2.90 -15.96 -10.29
N TYR A 16 -2.29 -15.17 -9.41
CA TYR A 16 -2.49 -15.27 -7.97
C TYR A 16 -3.58 -14.31 -7.51
N LYS A 17 -4.60 -14.85 -6.82
CA LYS A 17 -5.60 -14.01 -6.17
C LYS A 17 -5.05 -13.51 -4.83
N HIS A 18 -4.78 -12.21 -4.74
CA HIS A 18 -4.38 -11.56 -3.49
C HIS A 18 -5.63 -11.33 -2.64
N TRP A 19 -5.87 -12.23 -1.69
CA TRP A 19 -7.00 -12.18 -0.76
C TRP A 19 -6.57 -12.76 0.60
N PRO A 20 -7.06 -12.21 1.73
CA PRO A 20 -7.97 -11.07 1.86
C PRO A 20 -7.31 -9.74 1.50
N GLY A 21 -8.11 -8.80 0.99
CA GLY A 21 -7.69 -7.41 0.88
C GLY A 21 -7.66 -6.77 2.28
N LYS A 22 -6.79 -5.76 2.47
CA LYS A 22 -6.75 -4.92 3.67
C LYS A 22 -7.13 -3.50 3.29
N THR A 23 -8.09 -2.91 4.01
CA THR A 23 -8.35 -1.46 3.94
C THR A 23 -7.13 -0.73 4.48
N ILE A 24 -6.59 0.19 3.69
CA ILE A 24 -5.53 1.10 4.12
C ILE A 24 -6.18 2.31 4.77
N THR A 25 -5.70 2.63 5.97
CA THR A 25 -6.14 3.76 6.78
C THR A 25 -5.04 4.82 6.83
N GLU A 26 -5.39 6.03 7.26
CA GLU A 26 -4.41 7.10 7.51
C GLU A 26 -3.30 6.66 8.49
N TYR A 27 -3.65 5.82 9.46
CA TYR A 27 -2.68 5.25 10.39
C TYR A 27 -1.61 4.41 9.68
N ASP A 28 -1.99 3.64 8.66
CA ASP A 28 -1.03 2.81 7.91
C ASP A 28 -0.01 3.68 7.15
N ASP A 29 -0.45 4.83 6.61
CA ASP A 29 0.42 5.80 5.91
C ASP A 29 1.39 6.51 6.87
N HIS A 30 0.88 7.00 8.02
CA HIS A 30 1.71 7.56 9.07
C HIS A 30 2.74 6.55 9.61
N LEU A 31 2.30 5.31 9.87
CA LEU A 31 3.18 4.25 10.37
C LEU A 31 4.28 3.90 9.36
N PHE A 32 3.94 3.82 8.08
CA PHE A 32 4.91 3.61 7.00
C PHE A 32 5.96 4.72 7.01
N CYS A 33 5.55 5.98 7.06
CA CYS A 33 6.45 7.12 7.07
C CYS A 33 7.40 7.10 8.27
N MET A 34 6.89 6.80 9.47
CA MET A 34 7.71 6.72 10.68
C MET A 34 8.69 5.55 10.67
N THR A 35 8.32 4.41 10.09
CA THR A 35 9.18 3.22 10.04
C THR A 35 10.26 3.34 8.97
N THR A 36 9.98 4.06 7.89
CA THR A 36 10.90 4.23 6.75
C THR A 36 11.65 5.55 6.76
N MET A 37 11.39 6.42 7.74
CA MET A 37 11.91 7.79 7.80
C MET A 37 11.54 8.62 6.55
N ASN A 38 10.35 8.40 6.00
CA ASN A 38 9.81 9.29 4.97
C ASN A 38 9.32 10.58 5.64
N HIS A 39 10.04 11.67 5.41
CA HIS A 39 9.76 12.99 6.00
C HIS A 39 8.93 13.90 5.10
N HIS A 40 8.43 13.41 3.95
CA HIS A 40 7.68 14.24 3.03
C HIS A 40 6.30 14.61 3.64
N PRO A 41 5.95 15.91 3.73
CA PRO A 41 4.76 16.35 4.48
C PRO A 41 3.43 15.92 3.85
N LEU A 42 3.42 15.52 2.58
CA LEU A 42 2.23 14.96 1.91
C LEU A 42 1.56 13.84 2.71
N HIS A 43 2.33 13.02 3.43
CA HIS A 43 1.81 11.84 4.10
C HIS A 43 1.42 12.10 5.56
N THR A 44 1.88 13.18 6.19
CA THR A 44 1.71 13.40 7.64
C THR A 44 1.14 14.76 8.02
N ASP A 45 1.04 15.70 7.09
CA ASP A 45 0.51 17.05 7.31
C ASP A 45 -0.70 17.30 6.40
N ALA A 46 -1.90 17.27 7.01
CA ALA A 46 -3.15 17.49 6.30
C ALA A 46 -3.26 18.89 5.68
N TRP A 47 -2.72 19.93 6.33
CA TRP A 47 -2.77 21.29 5.79
C TRP A 47 -1.88 21.43 4.56
N TYR A 48 -0.68 20.85 4.61
CA TYR A 48 0.20 20.81 3.44
C TYR A 48 -0.46 20.04 2.30
N ALA A 49 -1.02 18.86 2.59
CA ALA A 49 -1.67 18.04 1.59
C ALA A 49 -2.90 18.73 0.96
N GLU A 50 -3.69 19.46 1.75
CA GLU A 50 -4.87 20.22 1.30
C GLU A 50 -4.49 21.44 0.45
N THR A 51 -3.49 22.21 0.88
CA THR A 51 -3.22 23.55 0.32
C THR A 51 -2.10 23.58 -0.71
N GLN A 52 -1.18 22.62 -0.70
CA GLN A 52 0.05 22.63 -1.51
C GLN A 52 0.10 21.51 -2.54
N THR A 53 -0.92 20.65 -2.63
CA THR A 53 -0.91 19.49 -3.52
C THR A 53 -2.26 19.33 -4.23
N GLN A 54 -2.26 18.70 -5.40
CA GLN A 54 -3.50 18.39 -6.13
C GLN A 54 -4.38 17.33 -5.47
N PHE A 55 -3.88 16.64 -4.44
CA PHE A 55 -4.58 15.51 -3.83
C PHE A 55 -5.63 15.94 -2.80
N GLY A 56 -5.43 17.09 -2.16
CA GLY A 56 -6.36 17.66 -1.18
C GLY A 56 -6.41 16.93 0.17
N LYS A 57 -5.57 15.91 0.38
CA LYS A 57 -5.47 15.07 1.59
C LYS A 57 -4.21 14.21 1.56
N ASN A 58 -3.86 13.60 2.69
CA ASN A 58 -2.78 12.61 2.79
C ASN A 58 -3.05 11.41 1.88
N VAL A 59 -2.01 10.89 1.22
CA VAL A 59 -2.10 9.82 0.20
C VAL A 59 -1.02 8.77 0.31
#